data_AF-A0A7S1EPH1-F1
#
_entry.id   AF-A0A7S1EPH1-F1
#
_cell.length_a   1.000
_cell.length_b   1.000
_cell.length_c   1.000
_cell.angle_alpha   90.00
_cell.angle_beta   90.00
_cell.angle_gamma   90.00
#
_symmetry.space_group_name_H-M   'P 1'
#
loop_
_entity.id
_entity.type
_entity.pdbx_description
1 polymer ?
#
loop_
_entity_poly.entity_id
_entity_poly.type
_entity_poly.pdbx_seq_one_letter_code
_entity_poly.pdbx_strand_id
1 'polypeptide(L)'
;KGSPSRAAAAERQESVNAAIDEIRDAFPELTVGSLRWAFDILFSRLIRLDAMGGELALVPWADMLNHKPGCAAFIDLNGSAVNLTTDRAYVKGEQVWASYGQ
;
A
#
# COMPACT_ATOMS: atom_id res chain seq x y z
N LYS A 1 16.26 -20.35 17.47
CA LYS A 1 14.97 -20.47 16.74
C LYS A 1 14.45 -19.03 16.54
N GLY A 2 14.30 -18.57 15.30
CA GLY A 2 13.95 -17.17 14.99
C GLY A 2 12.52 -16.81 15.37
N SER A 3 12.22 -15.52 15.52
CA SER A 3 10.86 -15.04 15.80
C SER A 3 9.91 -15.38 14.63
N PRO A 4 8.62 -15.65 14.90
CA PRO A 4 7.62 -15.88 13.85
C PRO A 4 7.59 -14.81 12.76
N SER A 5 7.89 -13.55 13.13
CA SER A 5 8.01 -12.42 12.20
C SER A 5 9.13 -12.56 11.18
N ARG A 6 10.25 -13.21 11.53
CA ARG A 6 11.37 -13.43 10.60
C ARG A 6 11.07 -14.52 9.58
N ALA A 7 10.35 -15.57 10.00
CA ALA A 7 9.92 -16.64 9.10
C ALA A 7 8.92 -16.10 8.06
N ALA A 8 7.89 -15.37 8.51
CA ALA A 8 6.92 -14.74 7.60
C ALA A 8 7.55 -13.67 6.68
N ALA A 9 8.59 -12.97 7.14
CA ALA A 9 9.35 -12.07 6.28
C ALA A 9 10.15 -12.82 5.22
N ALA A 10 10.78 -13.95 5.57
CA ALA A 10 11.53 -14.77 4.62
C ALA A 10 10.62 -15.41 3.56
N GLU A 11 9.46 -15.92 3.95
CA GLU A 11 8.46 -16.49 3.03
C GLU A 11 7.96 -15.45 2.02
N ARG A 12 7.65 -14.22 2.50
CA ARG A 12 7.30 -13.11 1.60
C ARG A 12 8.42 -12.76 0.64
N GLN A 13 9.66 -12.76 1.11
CA GLN A 13 10.82 -12.47 0.26
C GLN A 13 11.00 -13.53 -0.84
N GLU A 14 10.78 -14.80 -0.51
CA GLU A 14 10.84 -15.91 -1.46
C GLU A 14 9.74 -15.79 -2.52
N SER A 15 8.51 -15.51 -2.10
CA SER A 15 7.39 -15.27 -3.01
C SER A 15 7.63 -14.08 -3.95
N VAL A 16 8.17 -12.97 -3.44
CA VAL A 16 8.53 -11.81 -4.27
C VAL A 16 9.63 -12.15 -5.27
N ASN A 17 10.65 -12.91 -4.87
CA ASN A 17 11.72 -13.31 -5.80
C ASN A 17 11.19 -14.22 -6.91
N ALA A 18 10.32 -15.18 -6.58
CA ALA A 18 9.68 -16.04 -7.59
C ALA A 18 8.83 -15.24 -8.59
N ALA A 19 8.05 -14.27 -8.11
CA ALA A 19 7.28 -13.38 -8.97
C ALA A 19 8.19 -12.49 -9.86
N ILE A 20 9.33 -12.04 -9.34
CA ILE A 20 10.32 -11.29 -10.13
C ILE A 20 10.85 -12.14 -11.28
N ASP A 21 11.19 -13.41 -11.03
CA ASP A 21 11.69 -14.30 -12.07
C ASP A 21 10.62 -14.54 -13.15
N GLU A 22 9.37 -14.84 -12.75
CA GLU A 22 8.24 -15.01 -13.68
C GLU A 22 7.98 -13.76 -14.54
N ILE A 23 7.97 -12.57 -13.93
CA ILE A 23 7.75 -11.32 -14.67
C ILE A 23 8.90 -11.08 -15.67
N ARG A 24 10.14 -11.41 -15.30
CA ARG A 24 11.30 -11.21 -16.17
C ARG A 24 11.35 -12.19 -17.34
N ASP A 25 10.78 -13.38 -17.20
CA ASP A 25 10.62 -14.31 -18.32
C ASP A 25 9.70 -13.73 -19.39
N ALA A 26 8.68 -12.96 -19.00
CA ALA A 26 7.78 -12.26 -19.92
C ALA A 26 8.29 -10.88 -20.38
N PHE A 27 9.03 -10.17 -19.52
CA PHE A 27 9.50 -8.79 -19.72
C PHE A 27 11.00 -8.68 -19.38
N PRO A 28 11.89 -9.22 -20.23
CA PRO A 28 13.32 -9.40 -19.92
C PRO A 28 14.10 -8.09 -19.77
N GLU A 29 13.59 -6.98 -20.29
CA GLU A 29 14.15 -5.63 -20.14
C GLU A 29 14.02 -5.07 -18.72
N LEU A 30 13.10 -5.60 -17.91
CA LEU A 30 12.92 -5.17 -16.53
C LEU A 30 14.02 -5.74 -15.65
N THR A 31 14.70 -4.84 -14.93
CA THR A 31 15.75 -5.24 -13.99
C THR A 31 15.13 -5.79 -12.70
N VAL A 32 15.86 -6.69 -12.03
CA VAL A 32 15.48 -7.14 -10.67
C VAL A 32 15.32 -5.94 -9.73
N GLY A 33 16.17 -4.91 -9.87
CA GLY A 33 16.10 -3.70 -9.05
C GLY A 33 14.80 -2.90 -9.26
N SER A 34 14.39 -2.69 -10.51
CA SER A 34 13.14 -1.99 -10.82
C SER A 34 11.90 -2.75 -10.33
N LEU A 35 11.91 -4.09 -10.42
CA LEU A 35 10.79 -4.90 -9.94
C LEU A 35 10.72 -4.95 -8.41
N ARG A 36 11.86 -5.06 -7.71
CA ARG A 36 11.91 -4.94 -6.24
C ARG A 36 11.35 -3.60 -5.78
N TRP A 37 11.80 -2.52 -6.43
CA TRP A 37 11.27 -1.18 -6.14
C TRP A 37 9.76 -1.08 -6.39
N ALA A 38 9.26 -1.68 -7.47
CA ALA A 38 7.82 -1.69 -7.75
C ALA A 38 7.03 -2.44 -6.67
N PHE A 39 7.51 -3.60 -6.20
CA PHE A 39 6.91 -4.31 -5.07
C PHE A 39 6.95 -3.49 -3.78
N ASP A 40 8.06 -2.81 -3.49
CA ASP A 40 8.17 -1.93 -2.33
C ASP A 40 7.13 -0.79 -2.38
N ILE A 41 6.89 -0.22 -3.58
CA ILE A 41 5.82 0.76 -3.81
C ILE A 41 4.45 0.13 -3.55
N LEU A 42 4.16 -1.04 -4.12
CA LEU A 42 2.86 -1.70 -3.95
C LEU A 42 2.58 -2.01 -2.47
N PHE A 43 3.54 -2.58 -1.73
CA PHE A 43 3.34 -2.93 -0.32
C PHE A 43 3.21 -1.72 0.60
N SER A 44 3.78 -0.58 0.24
CA SER A 44 3.76 0.63 1.08
C SER A 44 2.65 1.62 0.71
N ARG A 45 2.08 1.53 -0.51
CA ARG A 45 1.18 2.55 -1.05
C ARG A 45 -0.15 2.04 -1.57
N LEU A 46 -0.35 0.73 -1.71
CA LEU A 46 -1.66 0.20 -2.10
C LEU A 46 -2.71 0.55 -1.03
N ILE A 47 -3.84 1.05 -1.51
CA ILE A 47 -5.01 1.34 -0.71
C ILE A 47 -6.07 0.31 -1.06
N ARG A 48 -6.68 -0.27 -0.03
CA ARG A 48 -7.86 -1.12 -0.17
C ARG A 48 -9.12 -0.25 -0.24
N LEU A 49 -9.89 -0.38 -1.31
CA LEU A 49 -11.13 0.34 -1.53
C LEU A 49 -12.32 -0.60 -1.25
N ASP A 50 -12.90 -0.50 -0.06
CA ASP A 50 -13.97 -1.40 0.38
C ASP A 50 -15.25 -1.25 -0.46
N ALA A 51 -15.58 -0.03 -0.90
CA ALA A 51 -16.69 0.22 -1.82
C ALA A 51 -16.51 -0.45 -3.19
N MET A 52 -15.28 -0.84 -3.56
CA MET A 52 -14.98 -1.63 -4.76
C MET A 52 -14.81 -3.13 -4.45
N GLY A 53 -15.34 -3.62 -3.31
CA GLY A 53 -15.19 -5.04 -2.93
C GLY A 53 -13.84 -5.37 -2.31
N GLY A 54 -13.10 -4.37 -1.83
CA GLY A 54 -11.78 -4.55 -1.23
C GLY A 54 -10.64 -4.64 -2.25
N GLU A 55 -10.87 -4.15 -3.47
CA GLU A 55 -9.84 -4.03 -4.51
C GLU A 55 -8.66 -3.17 -4.03
N LEU A 56 -7.46 -3.54 -4.46
CA LEU A 56 -6.23 -2.83 -4.15
C LEU A 56 -5.85 -1.91 -5.30
N ALA A 57 -5.67 -0.63 -5.01
CA ALA A 57 -5.30 0.36 -6.01
C ALA A 57 -4.18 1.28 -5.53
N LEU A 58 -3.32 1.69 -6.47
CA LEU A 58 -2.51 2.90 -6.29
C LEU A 58 -3.41 4.09 -6.57
N VAL A 59 -3.63 4.92 -5.56
CA VAL A 59 -4.49 6.12 -5.66
C VAL A 59 -3.59 7.35 -5.54
N PRO A 60 -3.26 8.02 -6.66
CA PRO A 60 -2.42 9.21 -6.63
C PRO A 60 -2.95 10.27 -5.67
N TRP A 61 -2.04 10.98 -5.01
CA TRP A 61 -2.31 11.98 -3.96
C TRP A 61 -2.78 11.38 -2.64
N ALA A 62 -3.71 10.44 -2.67
CA ALA A 62 -4.22 9.78 -1.47
C ALA A 62 -3.12 8.92 -0.80
N ASP A 63 -2.28 8.27 -1.61
CA ASP A 63 -1.12 7.50 -1.17
C ASP A 63 0.04 8.34 -0.57
N MET A 64 -0.07 9.67 -0.58
CA MET A 64 0.88 10.57 0.10
C MET A 64 0.52 10.78 1.58
N LEU A 65 -0.68 10.41 2.01
CA LEU A 65 -1.13 10.55 3.39
C LEU A 65 -0.39 9.57 4.28
N ASN A 66 0.21 10.05 5.37
CA ASN A 66 0.88 9.20 6.33
C ASN A 66 -0.10 8.54 7.31
N HIS A 67 0.33 7.41 7.87
CA HIS A 67 -0.40 6.72 8.92
C HIS A 67 -0.25 7.38 10.30
N LYS A 68 -1.34 7.41 11.08
CA LYS A 68 -1.31 7.69 12.52
C LYS A 68 -2.12 6.64 13.29
N PRO A 69 -1.54 5.94 14.26
CA PRO A 69 -2.28 4.99 15.10
C PRO A 69 -3.48 5.66 15.80
N GLY A 70 -4.63 5.00 15.78
CA GLY A 70 -5.87 5.53 16.37
C GLY A 70 -6.57 6.61 15.54
N CYS A 71 -6.08 6.94 14.35
CA CYS A 71 -6.80 7.76 13.38
C CYS A 71 -7.96 6.97 12.78
N ALA A 72 -9.13 7.59 12.66
CA ALA A 72 -10.32 6.98 12.06
C ALA A 72 -10.59 7.51 10.63
N ALA A 73 -9.71 8.36 10.10
CA ALA A 73 -9.82 8.85 8.74
C ALA A 73 -9.56 7.69 7.76
N PHE A 74 -10.36 7.62 6.71
CA PHE A 74 -10.32 6.53 5.74
C PHE A 74 -10.43 7.04 4.30
N ILE A 75 -9.92 6.25 3.37
CA ILE A 75 -9.89 6.53 1.94
C ILE A 75 -10.73 5.46 1.26
N ASP A 76 -11.79 5.87 0.55
CA ASP A 76 -12.61 4.94 -0.21
C ASP A 76 -13.28 5.63 -1.41
N LEU A 77 -13.85 4.83 -2.31
CA LEU A 77 -14.65 5.32 -3.42
C LEU A 77 -15.99 5.87 -2.90
N ASN A 78 -16.29 7.12 -3.23
CA ASN A 78 -17.60 7.72 -2.99
C ASN A 78 -18.13 8.33 -4.30
N GLY A 79 -19.15 7.70 -4.86
CA GLY A 79 -19.67 8.07 -6.17
C GLY A 79 -18.66 7.75 -7.28
N SER A 80 -18.14 8.79 -7.94
CA SER A 80 -17.20 8.66 -9.06
C SER A 80 -15.76 9.05 -8.72
N ALA A 81 -15.45 9.31 -7.44
CA ALA A 81 -14.12 9.73 -7.00
C ALA A 81 -13.68 8.97 -5.75
N VAL A 82 -12.37 8.84 -5.57
CA VAL A 82 -11.80 8.37 -4.31
C VAL A 82 -11.65 9.57 -3.38
N ASN A 83 -12.20 9.43 -2.17
CA ASN A 83 -12.30 10.51 -1.21
C ASN A 83 -11.59 10.12 0.08
N LEU A 84 -10.87 11.09 0.67
CA LEU A 84 -10.50 11.04 2.08
C LEU A 84 -11.68 11.54 2.92
N THR A 85 -12.16 10.71 3.84
CA THR A 85 -13.06 11.14 4.91
C THR A 85 -12.24 11.37 6.17
N THR A 86 -12.20 12.61 6.65
CA THR A 86 -11.45 12.99 7.85
C THR A 86 -12.21 12.61 9.13
N ASP A 87 -11.49 12.18 10.16
CA ASP A 87 -12.03 11.85 11.49
C ASP A 87 -12.26 13.08 12.38
N ARG A 88 -11.69 14.23 12.01
CA ARG A 88 -11.81 15.49 12.74
C ARG A 88 -11.60 16.69 11.83
N ALA A 89 -11.94 17.88 12.35
CA ALA A 89 -11.52 19.13 11.73
C ALA A 89 -10.00 19.33 11.91
N TYR A 90 -9.34 19.71 10.82
CA TYR A 90 -7.92 20.07 10.80
C TYR A 90 -7.76 21.58 10.79
N VAL A 91 -6.70 22.09 11.44
CA VAL A 91 -6.34 23.50 11.37
C VAL A 91 -5.27 23.75 10.30
N LYS A 92 -5.17 24.99 9.82
CA LYS A 92 -4.19 25.37 8.80
C LYS A 92 -2.77 25.02 9.28
N GLY A 93 -2.03 24.31 8.44
CA GLY A 93 -0.65 23.88 8.71
C GLY A 93 -0.53 22.56 9.46
N GLU A 94 -1.64 21.97 9.90
CA GLU A 94 -1.65 20.64 10.49
C GLU A 94 -1.55 19.57 9.40
N GLN A 95 -0.78 18.52 9.68
CA GLN A 95 -0.71 17.36 8.80
C GLN A 95 -2.01 16.55 8.88
N VAL A 96 -2.56 16.22 7.71
CA VAL A 96 -3.69 15.31 7.55
C VAL A 96 -3.18 13.86 7.58
N TRP A 97 -3.88 13.00 8.32
CA TRP A 97 -3.51 11.59 8.52
C TRP A 97 -4.58 10.66 7.95
N ALA A 98 -4.19 9.41 7.70
CA ALA A 98 -5.08 8.31 7.35
C ALA A 98 -4.81 7.07 8.24
N SER A 99 -5.80 6.18 8.34
CA SER A 99 -5.58 4.83 8.84
C SER A 99 -5.15 3.92 7.70
N TYR A 100 -4.12 3.08 7.93
CA TYR A 100 -3.72 2.04 6.97
C TYR A 100 -4.38 0.68 7.30
N GLY A 101 -5.40 0.69 8.17
CA GLY A 101 -5.97 -0.48 8.81
C GLY A 101 -5.67 -0.50 10.32
N GLN A 102 -6.35 -1.40 11.04
CA GLN A 102 -6.02 -1.76 12.41
C GLN A 102 -5.18 -3.03 12.46
#